data_AF-A0A6B2DGU8-F1
#
_entry.id   AF-A0A6B2DGU8-F1
#
_cell.length_a   1.000
_cell.length_b   1.000
_cell.length_c   1.000
_cell.angle_alpha   90.00
_cell.angle_beta   90.00
_cell.angle_gamma   90.00
#
_symmetry.space_group_name_H-M   'P 1'
#
loop_
_entity.id
_entity.type
_entity.pdbx_description
1 polymer ?
#
loop_
_entity_poly.entity_id
_entity_poly.type
_entity_poly.pdbx_seq_one_letter_code
_entity_poly.pdbx_strand_id
1 'polypeptide(L)'
;MNDDFLARSFETHRDHLRAVAYRMLGSLSEAEDAVQESWLRLSRSDSAAVENLGGWLTTVVGRVCLDMLRSRKARREEPWDTLVPDPIVSREDAGPEHEVLMADSVGLALLVVLDTLTPGERLAFVLRDMFAMPFEEIAPIVGRSEA
;
A
#
# COMPACT_ATOMS: atom_id res chain seq x y z
N MET A 1 19.04 -0.67 18.27
CA MET A 1 19.23 0.16 17.07
C MET A 1 19.00 1.62 17.47
N ASN A 2 19.77 2.60 16.99
CA ASN A 2 19.52 4.02 17.32
C ASN A 2 18.27 4.50 16.54
N ASP A 3 17.37 5.24 17.18
CA ASP A 3 16.08 5.65 16.57
C ASP A 3 16.28 6.41 15.23
N ASP A 4 17.34 7.21 15.11
CA ASP A 4 17.68 7.95 13.88
C ASP A 4 18.05 7.01 12.71
N PHE A 5 18.69 5.87 12.99
CA PHE A 5 19.02 4.87 11.97
C PHE A 5 17.76 4.12 11.51
N LEU A 6 16.86 3.79 12.45
CA LEU A 6 15.59 3.14 12.13
C LEU A 6 14.70 4.06 11.29
N ALA A 7 14.65 5.35 11.63
CA ALA A 7 13.93 6.36 10.85
C ALA A 7 14.47 6.46 9.42
N ARG A 8 15.79 6.61 9.23
CA ARG A 8 16.39 6.67 7.88
C ARG A 8 16.15 5.40 7.05
N SER A 9 16.21 4.24 7.70
CA SER A 9 15.94 2.96 7.03
C SER A 9 14.48 2.87 6.60
N PHE A 10 13.55 3.32 7.45
CA PHE A 10 12.13 3.39 7.10
C PHE A 10 11.86 4.37 5.96
N GLU A 11 12.46 5.56 5.99
CA GLU A 11 12.29 6.58 4.95
C GLU A 11 12.73 6.08 3.56
N THR A 12 13.74 5.19 3.51
CA THR A 12 14.17 4.53 2.26
C THR A 12 13.07 3.66 1.64
N HIS A 13 12.09 3.21 2.43
CA HIS A 13 10.97 2.40 1.98
C HIS A 13 9.64 3.16 1.89
N ARG A 14 9.56 4.41 2.36
CA ARG A 14 8.30 5.15 2.50
C ARG A 14 7.50 5.23 1.19
N ASP A 15 8.17 5.56 0.07
CA ASP A 15 7.50 5.69 -1.22
C ASP A 15 6.91 4.36 -1.72
N HIS A 16 7.65 3.26 -1.55
CA HIS A 16 7.16 1.92 -1.88
C HIS A 16 5.94 1.55 -1.02
N LEU A 17 6.01 1.75 0.30
CA LEU A 17 4.91 1.43 1.21
C LEU A 17 3.66 2.27 0.90
N ARG A 18 3.85 3.55 0.58
CA ARG A 18 2.78 4.45 0.17
C ARG A 18 2.14 4.00 -1.15
N ALA A 19 2.95 3.60 -2.12
CA ALA A 19 2.44 3.08 -3.40
C ALA A 19 1.62 1.79 -3.19
N VAL A 20 2.10 0.84 -2.38
CA VAL A 20 1.35 -0.38 -2.01
C VAL A 20 0.02 -0.01 -1.35
N ALA A 21 0.06 0.86 -0.33
CA ALA A 21 -1.12 1.25 0.42
C ALA A 21 -2.15 1.98 -0.44
N TYR A 22 -1.71 2.88 -1.32
CA TYR A 22 -2.58 3.58 -2.24
C TYR A 22 -3.27 2.62 -3.23
N ARG A 23 -2.55 1.63 -3.77
CA ARG A 23 -3.17 0.60 -4.63
C ARG A 23 -4.16 -0.28 -3.89
N MET A 24 -3.96 -0.49 -2.59
CA MET A 24 -4.89 -1.24 -1.77
C MET A 24 -6.14 -0.43 -1.41
N LEU A 25 -5.98 0.85 -1.05
CA LEU A 25 -6.99 1.65 -0.36
C LEU A 25 -7.70 2.66 -1.26
N GLY A 26 -7.08 3.06 -2.37
CA GLY A 26 -7.62 4.03 -3.35
C GLY A 26 -7.63 5.49 -2.88
N SER A 27 -7.16 5.77 -1.66
CA SER A 27 -7.12 7.11 -1.06
C SER A 27 -5.71 7.46 -0.61
N LEU A 28 -5.27 8.69 -0.90
CA LEU A 28 -3.95 9.18 -0.49
C LEU A 28 -3.83 9.35 1.02
N SER A 29 -4.88 9.87 1.68
CA SER A 29 -4.87 10.06 3.14
C SER A 29 -4.80 8.72 3.87
N GLU A 30 -5.62 7.75 3.45
CA GLU A 30 -5.61 6.44 4.08
C GLU A 30 -4.32 5.65 3.78
N ALA A 31 -3.68 5.90 2.63
CA ALA A 31 -2.36 5.37 2.34
C ALA A 31 -1.30 5.92 3.31
N GLU A 32 -1.30 7.23 3.56
CA GLU A 32 -0.40 7.85 4.55
C GLU A 32 -0.68 7.32 5.96
N ASP A 33 -1.94 7.16 6.35
CA ASP A 33 -2.32 6.59 7.65
C ASP A 33 -1.79 5.15 7.80
N ALA A 34 -1.89 4.34 6.75
CA ALA A 34 -1.36 2.97 6.76
C ALA A 34 0.16 2.92 6.89
N VAL A 35 0.87 3.84 6.22
CA VAL A 35 2.33 3.99 6.34
C VAL A 35 2.72 4.43 7.76
N GLN A 36 2.00 5.39 8.33
CA GLN A 36 2.23 5.85 9.71
C GLN A 36 2.00 4.75 10.74
N GLU A 37 0.91 3.99 10.63
CA GLU A 37 0.65 2.83 11.50
C GLU A 37 1.76 1.77 11.36
N SER A 38 2.29 1.56 10.15
CA SER A 38 3.41 0.65 9.92
C SER A 38 4.70 1.12 10.62
N TRP A 39 4.98 2.43 10.61
CA TRP A 39 6.07 3.02 11.39
C TRP A 39 5.89 2.82 12.90
N LEU A 40 4.68 3.03 13.43
CA LEU A 40 4.38 2.81 14.84
C LEU A 40 4.56 1.34 15.26
N ARG A 41 4.22 0.40 14.38
CA ARG A 41 4.49 -1.03 14.60
C ARG A 41 5.98 -1.35 14.57
N LEU A 42 6.74 -0.76 13.64
CA LEU A 42 8.19 -0.93 13.57
C LEU A 42 8.89 -0.42 14.83
N SER A 43 8.59 0.81 15.25
CA SER A 43 9.21 1.45 16.43
C SER A 43 8.92 0.72 17.75
N ARG A 44 7.83 -0.05 17.82
CA ARG A 44 7.49 -0.89 18.99
C ARG A 44 8.02 -2.32 18.89
N SER A 45 8.53 -2.72 17.72
CA SER A 45 9.06 -4.07 17.49
C SER A 45 10.55 -4.14 17.79
N ASP A 46 11.04 -5.35 18.12
CA ASP A 46 12.48 -5.60 18.20
C ASP A 46 13.07 -5.68 16.78
N SER A 47 13.30 -4.51 16.19
CA SER A 47 13.82 -4.34 14.83
C SER A 47 15.24 -4.89 14.62
N ALA A 48 15.97 -5.21 15.70
CA ALA A 48 17.30 -5.81 15.61
C ALA A 48 17.28 -7.26 15.07
N ALA A 49 16.12 -7.93 15.14
CA ALA A 49 15.93 -9.29 14.62
C ALA A 49 15.40 -9.35 13.17
N VAL A 50 15.19 -8.20 12.53
CA VAL A 50 14.61 -8.14 11.18
C VAL A 50 15.72 -8.15 10.13
N GLU A 51 15.96 -9.32 9.52
CA GLU A 51 16.98 -9.49 8.47
C GLU A 51 16.60 -8.80 7.15
N ASN A 52 15.31 -8.82 6.79
CA ASN A 52 14.76 -8.14 5.61
C ASN A 52 13.70 -7.11 6.01
N LEU A 53 14.14 -5.88 6.28
CA LEU A 53 13.26 -4.79 6.70
C LEU A 53 12.22 -4.42 5.64
N GLY A 54 12.59 -4.41 4.36
CA GLY A 54 11.67 -4.07 3.26
C GLY A 54 10.53 -5.07 3.12
N GLY A 55 10.85 -6.38 3.16
CA GLY A 55 9.85 -7.45 3.13
C GLY A 55 8.95 -7.43 4.37
N TRP A 56 9.53 -7.19 5.55
CA TRP A 56 8.77 -7.04 6.78
C TRP A 56 7.81 -5.84 6.73
N LEU A 57 8.29 -4.68 6.30
CA LEU A 57 7.47 -3.47 6.17
C LEU A 57 6.34 -3.64 5.15
N THR A 58 6.62 -4.30 4.02
CA THR A 58 5.61 -4.60 2.99
C THR A 58 4.53 -5.53 3.55
N THR A 59 4.92 -6.51 4.37
CA THR A 59 3.98 -7.38 5.10
C THR A 59 3.11 -6.59 6.07
N VAL A 60 3.72 -5.70 6.86
CA VAL A 60 2.99 -4.90 7.85
C VAL A 60 2.00 -3.96 7.17
N VAL A 61 2.41 -3.21 6.15
CA VAL A 61 1.52 -2.27 5.45
C VAL A 61 0.38 -3.01 4.75
N GLY A 62 0.65 -4.17 4.14
CA GLY A 62 -0.39 -5.01 3.53
C GLY A 62 -1.45 -5.47 4.54
N ARG A 63 -1.03 -5.88 5.74
CA ARG A 63 -1.96 -6.26 6.83
C ARG A 63 -2.76 -5.07 7.35
N VAL A 64 -2.11 -3.90 7.53
CA VAL A 64 -2.81 -2.67 7.93
C VAL A 64 -3.89 -2.32 6.91
N CYS A 65 -3.58 -2.37 5.61
CA CYS A 65 -4.55 -2.09 4.55
C CYS A 65 -5.74 -3.08 4.56
N LEU A 66 -5.48 -4.38 4.75
CA LEU A 66 -6.55 -5.38 4.89
C LEU A 66 -7.47 -5.08 6.07
N ASP A 67 -6.91 -4.69 7.21
CA ASP A 67 -7.68 -4.37 8.41
C ASP A 67 -8.53 -3.11 8.19
N MET A 68 -8.00 -2.09 7.51
CA MET A 68 -8.75 -0.88 7.13
C MET A 68 -9.92 -1.22 6.20
N LEU A 69 -9.70 -2.00 5.14
CA LEU A 69 -10.78 -2.41 4.21
C LEU A 69 -11.87 -3.24 4.91
N ARG A 70 -11.49 -4.13 5.83
CA ARG A 70 -12.44 -4.89 6.66
C ARG A 70 -13.25 -3.96 7.57
N SER A 71 -12.59 -2.96 8.15
CA SER A 71 -13.21 -1.94 9.00
C SER A 71 -14.27 -1.12 8.25
N ARG A 72 -13.93 -0.63 7.05
CA ARG A 72 -14.86 0.12 6.19
C ARG A 72 -16.12 -0.69 5.88
N LYS A 73 -15.94 -1.95 5.48
CA LYS A 73 -17.05 -2.88 5.20
C LYS A 73 -17.94 -3.11 6.42
N ALA A 74 -17.35 -3.25 7.61
CA ALA A 74 -18.10 -3.46 8.84
C ALA A 74 -18.91 -2.22 9.27
N ARG A 75 -18.36 -1.02 9.05
CA ARG A 75 -19.01 0.25 9.38
C ARG A 75 -20.01 0.74 8.32
N ARG A 76 -20.12 0.05 7.18
CA ARG A 76 -20.89 0.51 6.00
C ARG A 76 -20.51 1.92 5.58
N GLU A 77 -19.22 2.23 5.65
CA GLU A 77 -18.69 3.49 5.10
C GLU A 77 -18.82 3.38 3.58
N GLU A 78 -19.92 3.92 3.04
CA GLU A 78 -19.98 4.19 1.60
C GLU A 78 -19.18 5.47 1.33
N PRO A 79 -18.23 5.45 0.38
CA PRO A 79 -17.57 6.67 -0.06
C PRO A 79 -18.65 7.66 -0.51
N TRP A 80 -18.70 8.83 0.13
CA TRP A 80 -19.70 9.85 -0.19
C TRP A 80 -19.40 10.62 -1.48
N ASP A 81 -18.39 10.22 -2.24
CA ASP A 81 -18.14 10.73 -3.57
C ASP A 81 -17.92 9.56 -4.52
N THR A 82 -18.66 9.64 -5.63
CA THR A 82 -18.45 8.95 -6.91
C THR A 82 -17.04 8.36 -7.01
N LEU A 83 -16.99 7.03 -7.15
CA LEU A 83 -15.89 6.08 -7.41
C LEU A 83 -14.68 6.60 -8.23
N VAL A 84 -14.07 7.71 -7.83
CA VAL A 84 -12.94 8.35 -8.49
C VAL A 84 -11.81 8.34 -7.47
N PRO A 85 -10.82 7.45 -7.64
CA PRO A 85 -9.65 7.45 -6.77
C PRO A 85 -8.93 8.80 -6.80
N ASP A 86 -8.23 9.14 -5.72
CA ASP A 86 -7.51 10.42 -5.63
C ASP A 86 -6.36 10.46 -6.66
N PRO A 87 -6.32 11.39 -7.62
CA PRO A 87 -5.24 11.43 -8.61
C PRO A 87 -3.87 11.72 -7.96
N ILE A 88 -2.81 11.05 -8.43
CA ILE A 88 -1.43 11.31 -7.98
C ILE A 88 -0.90 12.53 -8.73
N VAL A 89 -1.14 13.73 -8.20
CA VAL A 89 -0.54 14.96 -8.78
C VAL A 89 0.95 15.00 -8.42
N SER A 90 1.81 14.57 -9.34
CA SER A 90 3.26 14.77 -9.21
C SER A 90 3.55 16.28 -9.30
N ARG A 91 4.11 16.86 -8.23
CA ARG A 91 4.29 18.33 -8.09
C ARG A 91 5.59 18.85 -8.71
N GLU A 92 6.14 18.16 -9.70
CA GLU A 92 7.37 18.59 -10.40
C GLU A 92 7.17 18.47 -11.91
N ASP A 93 7.47 19.58 -12.59
CA ASP A 93 7.52 19.84 -14.04
C ASP A 93 6.22 20.14 -14.81
N ALA A 94 6.15 21.40 -15.27
CA ALA A 94 5.19 21.89 -16.25
C ALA A 94 5.59 21.44 -17.67
N GLY A 95 4.77 20.55 -18.26
CA GLY A 95 4.82 19.97 -19.62
C GLY A 95 5.53 18.60 -19.66
N PRO A 96 4.94 17.46 -20.09
CA PRO A 96 4.03 17.18 -21.22
C PRO A 96 2.65 16.68 -20.77
N GLU A 97 1.63 17.53 -20.92
CA GLU A 97 0.32 17.31 -20.32
C GLU A 97 -0.40 16.03 -20.76
N HIS A 98 -0.25 15.56 -22.01
CA HIS A 98 -1.03 14.42 -22.50
C HIS A 98 -0.55 13.06 -21.98
N GLU A 99 0.76 12.85 -21.82
CA GLU A 99 1.31 11.59 -21.29
C GLU A 99 1.09 11.47 -19.78
N VAL A 100 1.18 12.59 -19.05
CA VAL A 100 0.87 12.64 -17.62
C VAL A 100 -0.63 12.39 -17.38
N LEU A 101 -1.52 13.02 -18.18
CA LEU A 101 -2.96 12.77 -18.11
C LEU A 101 -3.32 11.31 -18.45
N MET A 102 -2.63 10.69 -19.42
CA MET A 102 -2.85 9.28 -19.74
C MET A 102 -2.34 8.36 -18.63
N ALA A 103 -1.15 8.62 -18.07
CA ALA A 103 -0.62 7.86 -16.94
C ALA A 103 -1.53 7.95 -15.69
N ASP A 104 -2.06 9.15 -15.40
CA ASP A 104 -3.06 9.37 -14.36
C ASP A 104 -4.36 8.61 -14.66
N SER A 105 -4.85 8.65 -15.91
CA SER A 105 -6.09 7.96 -16.30
C SER A 105 -5.98 6.43 -16.20
N VAL A 106 -4.82 5.86 -16.58
CA VAL A 106 -4.55 4.42 -16.47
C VAL A 106 -4.40 4.02 -15.00
N GLY A 107 -3.77 4.87 -14.18
CA GLY A 107 -3.68 4.68 -12.73
C GLY A 107 -5.06 4.60 -12.06
N LEU A 108 -5.93 5.54 -12.37
CA LEU A 108 -7.31 5.58 -11.86
C LEU A 108 -8.15 4.40 -12.36
N ALA A 109 -8.05 4.06 -13.65
CA ALA A 109 -8.74 2.91 -14.21
C ALA A 109 -8.31 1.59 -13.55
N LEU A 110 -7.02 1.43 -13.25
CA LEU A 110 -6.52 0.27 -12.53
C LEU A 110 -7.07 0.21 -11.10
N LEU A 111 -7.20 1.32 -10.39
CA LEU A 111 -7.82 1.34 -9.06
C LEU A 111 -9.30 0.93 -9.10
N VAL A 112 -10.04 1.34 -10.14
CA VAL A 112 -11.42 0.86 -10.36
C VAL A 112 -11.46 -0.66 -10.59
N VAL A 113 -10.53 -1.20 -11.38
CA VAL A 113 -10.42 -2.66 -11.59
C VAL A 113 -10.08 -3.38 -10.29
N LEU A 114 -9.09 -2.87 -9.54
CA LEU A 114 -8.73 -3.40 -8.22
C LEU A 114 -9.92 -3.38 -7.26
N ASP A 115 -10.85 -2.43 -7.43
CA ASP A 115 -12.03 -2.33 -6.57
C ASP A 115 -13.01 -3.50 -6.71
N THR A 116 -12.97 -4.19 -7.86
CA THR A 116 -13.78 -5.38 -8.12
C THR A 116 -13.29 -6.64 -7.40
N LEU A 117 -12.05 -6.64 -6.88
CA LEU A 117 -11.42 -7.77 -6.19
C LEU A 117 -11.78 -7.79 -4.71
N THR A 118 -11.86 -8.99 -4.12
CA THR A 118 -11.90 -9.10 -2.65
C THR A 118 -10.60 -8.55 -2.03
N PRO A 119 -10.59 -8.08 -0.77
CA PRO A 119 -9.37 -7.52 -0.17
C PRO A 119 -8.15 -8.44 -0.24
N GLY A 120 -8.35 -9.75 -0.07
CA GLY A 120 -7.28 -10.74 -0.17
C GLY A 120 -6.75 -10.93 -1.60
N GLU A 121 -7.64 -10.96 -2.59
CA GLU A 121 -7.26 -11.04 -4.01
C GLU A 121 -6.53 -9.77 -4.46
N ARG A 122 -7.02 -8.59 -4.03
CA ARG A 122 -6.38 -7.31 -4.29
C ARG A 122 -4.96 -7.29 -3.74
N LEU A 123 -4.77 -7.73 -2.48
CA LEU A 123 -3.43 -7.77 -1.88
C LEU A 123 -2.49 -8.71 -2.63
N ALA A 124 -2.96 -9.91 -2.98
CA ALA A 124 -2.16 -10.86 -3.73
C ALA A 124 -1.75 -10.28 -5.11
N PHE A 125 -2.69 -9.70 -5.84
CA PHE A 125 -2.43 -9.07 -7.14
C PHE A 125 -1.47 -7.88 -7.03
N VAL A 126 -1.70 -6.97 -6.07
CA VAL A 126 -0.83 -5.79 -5.89
C VAL A 126 0.60 -6.24 -5.59
N LEU A 127 0.80 -7.10 -4.61
CA LEU A 127 2.15 -7.54 -4.24
C LEU A 127 2.83 -8.33 -5.36
N ARG A 128 2.09 -9.20 -6.05
CA ARG A 128 2.64 -10.07 -7.09
C ARG A 128 2.88 -9.31 -8.40
N ASP A 129 1.84 -8.77 -8.98
CA ASP A 129 1.84 -8.27 -10.36
C ASP A 129 2.37 -6.84 -10.46
N MET A 130 2.22 -6.05 -9.40
CA MET A 130 2.62 -4.64 -9.41
C MET A 130 3.95 -4.39 -8.71
N PHE A 131 4.31 -5.23 -7.73
CA PHE A 131 5.54 -5.10 -6.95
C PHE A 131 6.49 -6.30 -7.08
N ALA A 132 6.18 -7.25 -7.96
CA ALA A 132 7.03 -8.41 -8.29
C ALA A 132 7.44 -9.29 -7.10
N MET A 133 6.68 -9.28 -6.00
CA MET A 133 6.95 -10.12 -4.84
C MET A 133 6.66 -11.59 -5.16
N PRO A 134 7.51 -12.53 -4.72
CA PRO A 134 7.28 -13.96 -4.94
C PRO A 134 6.17 -14.50 -4.03
N PHE A 135 5.48 -15.57 -4.47
CA PHE A 135 4.33 -16.13 -3.75
C PHE A 135 4.67 -16.60 -2.32
N GLU A 136 5.87 -17.14 -2.13
CA GLU A 136 6.40 -17.58 -0.83
C GLU A 136 6.45 -16.45 0.21
N GLU A 137 6.67 -15.21 -0.23
CA GLU A 137 6.63 -14.02 0.63
C GLU A 137 5.21 -13.50 0.84
N ILE A 138 4.30 -13.71 -0.13
CA ILE A 138 2.92 -13.22 -0.10
C ILE A 138 2.02 -14.09 0.79
N ALA A 139 2.13 -15.41 0.69
CA ALA A 139 1.30 -16.39 1.40
C ALA A 139 1.12 -16.09 2.92
N PRO A 140 2.19 -15.84 3.72
CA PRO A 140 2.04 -15.51 5.14
C PRO A 140 1.36 -14.16 5.41
N ILE A 141 1.30 -13.26 4.42
CA ILE A 141 0.65 -11.94 4.54
C ILE A 141 -0.87 -12.10 4.40
N VAL A 142 -1.33 -12.88 3.42
CA VAL A 142 -2.76 -13.09 3.12
C VAL A 142 -3.42 -14.10 4.06
N GLY A 143 -2.64 -14.81 4.88
CA GLY A 143 -3.14 -15.85 5.79
C GLY A 143 -3.66 -17.09 5.06
N ARG A 144 -3.12 -17.39 3.88
CA ARG A 144 -3.43 -18.58 3.07
C ARG A 144 -2.14 -19.36 2.77
N SER A 145 -2.18 -20.69 2.81
CA SER A 145 -1.05 -21.51 2.35
C SER A 145 -1.00 -21.53 0.82
N GLU A 146 0.20 -21.72 0.25
CA GLU A 146 0.37 -21.98 -1.18
C GLU A 146 -0.50 -23.16 -1.63
N ALA A 147 -1.10 -23.05 -2.81
CA ALA A 147 -1.92 -24.08 -3.43
C ALA A 147 -1.47 -24.29 -4.88
#